data_AF-A0A9E4RRR1-F1
#
_entry.id   AF-A0A9E4RRR1-F1
#
_cell.length_a   1.000
_cell.length_b   1.000
_cell.length_c   1.000
_cell.angle_alpha   90.00
_cell.angle_beta   90.00
_cell.angle_gamma   90.00
#
_symmetry.space_group_name_H-M   'P 1'
#
loop_
_entity.id
_entity.type
_entity.pdbx_description
1 polymer ?
#
loop_
_entity_poly.entity_id
_entity_poly.type
_entity_poly.pdbx_seq_one_letter_code
_entity_poly.pdbx_strand_id
1 'polypeptide(L)' 'MLKTTNCGDLGEEQIGSQTTLAGWVSRRRDHGGIIFVDLRDRTGVVQVVFNPELAPEAYQVADQLRA' A
#
# COMPACT_ATOMS: atom_id res chain seq x y z
N MET A 1 -4.83 13.22 -12.14
CA MET A 1 -5.53 11.99 -11.67
C MET A 1 -4.74 11.46 -10.47
N LEU A 2 -5.39 10.95 -9.42
CA LEU A 2 -4.69 10.55 -8.17
C LEU A 2 -4.05 9.14 -8.21
N LYS A 3 -4.36 8.32 -9.22
CA LYS A 3 -3.86 6.95 -9.36
C LYS A 3 -3.67 6.55 -10.82
N THR A 4 -2.75 5.63 -11.09
CA THR A 4 -2.49 5.03 -12.40
C THR A 4 -3.17 3.67 -12.57
N THR A 5 -3.45 2.97 -11.47
CA THR A 5 -4.06 1.62 -11.48
C THR A 5 -5.09 1.52 -10.35
N ASN A 6 -6.13 0.71 -10.53
CA ASN A 6 -7.07 0.42 -9.44
C ASN A 6 -6.54 -0.71 -8.55
N CYS A 7 -6.94 -0.73 -7.27
CA CYS A 7 -6.40 -1.70 -6.32
C CYS A 7 -6.74 -3.16 -6.70
N GLY A 8 -7.92 -3.40 -7.29
CA GLY A 8 -8.36 -4.73 -7.74
C GLY A 8 -7.85 -5.16 -9.11
N ASP A 9 -7.14 -4.28 -9.83
CA ASP A 9 -6.67 -4.55 -11.19
C ASP A 9 -5.19 -4.97 -11.26
N LEU A 10 -4.50 -5.02 -10.12
CA LEU A 10 -3.10 -5.44 -10.08
C LEU A 10 -2.96 -6.94 -10.31
N GLY A 11 -2.11 -7.31 -11.26
CA GLY A 11 -1.77 -8.68 -11.59
C GLY A 11 -0.31 -8.83 -12.06
N GLU A 12 -0.01 -9.95 -12.72
CA GLU A 12 1.35 -10.30 -13.15
C GLU A 12 1.97 -9.29 -14.11
N GLU A 13 1.15 -8.61 -14.92
CA GLU A 13 1.60 -7.60 -15.88
C GLU A 13 2.27 -6.38 -15.23
N GLN A 14 2.02 -6.12 -13.94
CA GLN A 14 2.59 -4.99 -13.21
C GLN A 14 3.86 -5.34 -12.42
N ILE A 15 4.34 -6.59 -12.50
CA ILE A 15 5.59 -6.99 -11.84
C ILE A 15 6.75 -6.13 -12.35
N GLY A 16 7.50 -5.54 -11.41
CA GLY A 16 8.63 -4.65 -11.70
C GLY A 16 8.24 -3.25 -12.19
N SER A 17 6.95 -2.97 -12.38
CA SER A 17 6.46 -1.66 -12.83
C SER A 17 6.18 -0.73 -11.65
N GLN A 18 6.39 0.57 -11.86
CA GLN A 18 5.98 1.59 -10.90
C GLN A 18 4.49 1.91 -11.09
N THR A 19 3.70 1.80 -10.02
CA THR A 19 2.28 2.15 -10.02
C THR A 19 1.95 3.14 -8.91
N THR A 20 0.96 4.00 -9.14
CA THR A 20 0.38 4.91 -8.15
C THR A 20 -1.03 4.43 -7.82
N LEU A 21 -1.28 4.22 -6.53
CA LEU A 21 -2.56 3.75 -5.99
C LEU A 21 -3.16 4.82 -5.08
N ALA A 22 -4.49 4.85 -4.98
CA ALA A 22 -5.20 5.73 -4.07
C ALA A 22 -6.46 5.03 -3.56
N GLY A 23 -6.69 5.10 -2.25
CA GLY A 23 -7.78 4.42 -1.57
C GLY A 23 -7.81 4.72 -0.07
N TRP A 24 -8.53 3.90 0.69
CA TRP A 24 -8.64 4.00 2.13
C TRP A 24 -7.91 2.84 2.81
N VAL A 25 -7.32 3.10 3.97
CA VAL A 25 -6.74 2.07 4.83
C VAL A 25 -7.87 1.18 5.33
N SER A 26 -7.94 -0.05 4.83
CA SER A 26 -8.93 -1.04 5.26
C SER A 26 -8.46 -1.80 6.50
N ARG A 27 -7.14 -1.99 6.63
CA ARG A 27 -6.50 -2.65 7.77
C ARG A 27 -5.04 -2.22 7.85
N ARG A 28 -4.53 -2.01 9.07
CA ARG A 28 -3.11 -1.82 9.37
C ARG A 28 -2.64 -2.97 10.25
N ARG A 29 -1.49 -3.56 9.94
CA ARG A 29 -0.83 -4.61 10.71
C ARG A 29 0.64 -4.26 10.87
N ASP A 30 1.15 -4.36 12.10
CA ASP A 30 2.56 -4.18 12.42
C ASP A 30 3.13 -5.52 12.87
N HIS A 31 4.16 -5.99 12.18
CA HIS A 31 4.82 -7.27 12.42
C HIS A 31 6.25 -7.07 12.95
N GLY A 32 6.44 -6.12 13.88
CA GLY A 32 7.72 -5.91 14.55
C GLY A 32 8.70 -5.13 13.70
N GLY A 33 8.25 -4.02 13.10
CA GLY A 33 9.10 -3.13 12.30
C GLY A 33 8.86 -3.21 10.79
N ILE A 34 7.87 -3.99 10.35
CA ILE A 34 7.36 -3.96 8.98
C ILE A 34 5.85 -3.73 9.05
N ILE A 35 5.38 -2.68 8.37
CA ILE A 35 3.97 -2.31 8.36
C ILE A 35 3.31 -2.83 7.09
N PHE A 36 2.20 -3.52 7.26
CA PHE A 36 1.33 -3.99 6.18
C PHE A 36 0.03 -3.19 6.21
N VAL A 37 -0.33 -2.62 5.08
CA VAL A 37 -1.58 -1.89 4.89
C VAL A 37 -2.38 -2.58 3.80
N ASP A 38 -3.61 -2.96 4.13
CA ASP A 38 -4.57 -3.38 3.13
C ASP A 38 -5.25 -2.09 2.61
N LEU A 39 -4.84 -1.61 1.44
CA LEU A 39 -5.40 -0.43 0.79
C LEU A 39 -6.61 -0.85 -0.04
N ARG A 40 -7.76 -0.21 0.19
CA ARG A 40 -9.02 -0.53 -0.49
C ARG A 40 -9.48 0.63 -1.35
N ASP A 41 -9.91 0.32 -2.56
CA ASP A 41 -10.77 1.20 -3.35
C ASP A 41 -12.04 0.45 -3.79
N ARG A 42 -12.84 1.07 -4.68
CA ARG A 42 -14.07 0.48 -5.24
C ARG A 42 -13.86 -0.89 -5.90
N THR A 43 -12.68 -1.14 -6.44
CA THR A 43 -12.40 -2.32 -7.28
C THR A 43 -11.87 -3.50 -6.48
N GLY A 44 -11.26 -3.26 -5.32
CA GLY A 44 -10.69 -4.34 -4.54
C GLY A 44 -9.75 -3.86 -3.43
N VAL A 45 -8.94 -4.79 -2.95
CA VAL A 45 -7.96 -4.59 -1.88
C VAL A 45 -6.59 -5.01 -2.39
N VAL A 46 -5.57 -4.22 -2.07
CA VAL A 46 -4.16 -4.51 -2.34
C VAL A 46 -3.35 -4.38 -1.06
N GLN A 47 -2.40 -5.28 -0.86
CA GLN A 47 -1.46 -5.19 0.26
C GLN A 47 -0.29 -4.28 -0.12
N VAL A 48 -0.06 -3.24 0.67
CA VAL A 48 1.11 -2.36 0.59
C VAL A 48 2.01 -2.65 1.79
N VAL A 49 3.31 -2.84 1.53
CA VAL A 49 4.31 -3.16 2.56
C VAL A 49 5.26 -1.98 2.70
N PHE A 50 5.40 -1.49 3.93
CA PHE A 50 6.34 -0.46 4.30
C PHE A 50 7.49 -1.09 5.09
N ASN A 51 8.64 -1.22 4.43
CA ASN A 51 9.88 -1.70 5.04
C ASN A 51 10.83 -0.51 5.29
N PRO A 52 11.22 -0.23 6.55
CA PRO A 52 12.07 0.91 6.88
C PRO A 52 13.48 0.81 6.29
N GLU A 53 13.97 -0.39 5.93
CA GLU A 53 15.25 -0.56 5.25
C GLU A 53 15.21 -0.10 3.78
N LEU A 54 14.02 -0.12 3.16
CA LEU A 54 13.82 0.28 1.76
C LEU A 54 13.29 1.70 1.62
N ALA A 55 12.42 2.13 2.55
CA ALA A 55 11.74 3.42 2.49
C ALA A 55 11.44 3.95 3.90
N PRO A 56 12.44 4.50 4.61
CA PRO A 56 12.30 4.94 6.00
C PRO A 56 11.29 6.10 6.16
N GLU A 57 11.23 7.02 5.20
CA GLU A 57 10.27 8.13 5.23
C GLU A 57 8.84 7.65 5.04
N ALA A 58 8.63 6.68 4.14
CA ALA A 58 7.32 6.08 3.91
C ALA A 58 6.87 5.28 5.15
N TYR A 59 7.81 4.62 5.84
CA TYR A 59 7.52 3.93 7.09
C TYR A 59 7.02 4.88 8.18
N GLN A 60 7.66 6.04 8.37
CA GLN A 60 7.24 7.04 9.37
C GLN A 60 5.81 7.56 9.12
N VAL A 61 5.43 7.70 7.85
CA VAL A 61 4.06 8.06 7.46
C VAL A 61 3.10 6.89 7.72
N ALA A 62 3.49 5.67 7.34
CA ALA A 62 2.69 4.47 7.54
C ALA A 62 2.43 4.15 9.02
N ASP A 63 3.37 4.51 9.90
CA ASP A 63 3.26 4.30 11.34
C ASP A 63 2.10 5.10 11.95
N GLN A 64 1.79 6.27 11.37
CA GLN A 64 0.74 7.16 11.82
C GLN A 64 -0.65 6.81 11.24
N LEU A 65 -0.72 5.88 10.30
CA LEU A 65 -1.98 5.49 9.66
C LEU A 65 -2.95 4.85 10.65
N ARG A 66 -4.24 5.12 10.43
CA ARG A 66 -5.34 4.53 11.19
C ARG A 66 -6.28 3.80 10.24
N ALA A 67 -6.89 2.72 10.73
CA ALA A 67 -7.94 1.97 10.05
C ALA A 67 -9.31 2.39 10.61
#